data_AF-A0A0M2DTU0-F1
#
_entry.id   AF-A0A0M2DTU0-F1
#
_cell.length_a   1.000
_cell.length_b   1.000
_cell.length_c   1.000
_cell.angle_alpha   90.00
_cell.angle_beta   90.00
_cell.angle_gamma   90.00
#
_symmetry.space_group_name_H-M   'P 1'
#
loop_
_entity.id
_entity.type
_entity.pdbx_description
1 polymer ?
#
loop_
_entity_poly.entity_id
_entity_poly.type
_entity_poly.pdbx_seq_one_letter_code
_entity_poly.pdbx_strand_id
1 'polypeptide(L)'
;MFSLGMYLVVYGLRNAGLTDYIAVLLNQFAAGGVWTASLGTGVLSAVLSSIMNNMPTVLVGALSIDASTAGGTVKEAMVYANVIGCDLGPKITPIGSLATLLWLHVLGKKGTTIDWGYYLKVGAVLTLPVLLITLAALALRLSVAS
;
A
#
# COMPACT_ATOMS: atom_id res chain seq x y z
N MET A 1 -11.02 -3.45 20.52
CA MET A 1 -10.56 -2.04 20.68
C MET A 1 -9.75 -1.58 19.47
N PHE A 2 -8.60 -2.17 19.14
CA PHE A 2 -7.80 -1.78 17.96
C PHE A 2 -8.58 -1.86 16.63
N SER A 3 -9.21 -3.01 16.34
CA SER A 3 -9.99 -3.19 15.10
C SER A 3 -11.19 -2.24 14.97
N LEU A 4 -11.79 -1.81 16.09
CA LEU A 4 -12.88 -0.82 16.12
C LEU A 4 -12.37 0.58 15.80
N GLY A 5 -11.23 0.99 16.37
CA GLY A 5 -10.58 2.26 16.05
C GLY A 5 -10.13 2.33 14.59
N MET A 6 -9.63 1.21 14.05
CA MET A 6 -9.26 1.09 12.64
C MET A 6 -10.46 1.22 11.72
N TYR A 7 -11.58 0.58 12.06
CA TYR A 7 -12.85 0.73 11.34
C TYR A 7 -13.32 2.20 11.33
N LEU A 8 -13.17 2.90 12.46
CA LEU A 8 -13.57 4.31 12.60
C LEU A 8 -12.68 5.26 11.79
N VAL A 9 -11.36 5.02 11.74
CA VAL A 9 -10.44 5.80 10.87
C VAL A 9 -10.75 5.57 9.39
N VAL A 10 -10.97 4.31 8.99
CA VAL A 10 -11.32 3.96 7.61
C VAL A 10 -12.66 4.57 7.19
N TYR A 11 -13.69 4.45 8.02
CA TYR A 11 -14.99 5.06 7.74
C TYR A 11 -14.95 6.60 7.84
N GLY A 12 -14.13 7.17 8.71
CA GLY A 12 -13.91 8.62 8.78
C GLY A 12 -13.28 9.17 7.50
N LEU A 13 -12.26 8.48 6.97
CA LEU A 13 -11.63 8.84 5.69
C LEU A 13 -12.57 8.62 4.49
N ARG A 14 -13.37 7.54 4.52
CA ARG A 14 -14.45 7.33 3.54
C ARG A 14 -15.47 8.47 3.57
N ASN A 15 -15.90 8.89 4.76
CA ASN A 15 -16.86 9.98 4.92
C ASN A 15 -16.28 11.35 4.55
N ALA A 16 -14.95 11.49 4.54
CA ALA A 16 -14.23 12.67 4.06
C ALA A 16 -14.02 12.67 2.52
N GLY A 17 -14.52 11.67 1.80
CA GLY A 17 -14.44 11.58 0.33
C GLY A 17 -13.13 11.01 -0.21
N LEU A 18 -12.19 10.59 0.65
CA LEU A 18 -10.89 10.06 0.20
C LEU A 18 -11.04 8.83 -0.70
N THR A 19 -11.99 7.95 -0.37
CA THR A 19 -12.26 6.74 -1.17
C THR A 19 -12.71 7.07 -2.59
N ASP A 20 -13.44 8.17 -2.79
CA ASP A 20 -13.94 8.59 -4.10
C ASP A 20 -12.82 9.19 -4.95
N TYR A 21 -11.95 10.00 -4.34
CA TYR A 21 -10.74 10.50 -5.02
C TYR A 21 -9.81 9.36 -5.44
N ILE A 22 -9.60 8.38 -4.56
CA ILE A 22 -8.80 7.20 -4.88
C ILE A 22 -9.50 6.39 -5.99
N ALA A 23 -10.82 6.21 -5.95
CA ALA A 23 -11.57 5.48 -6.98
C ALA A 23 -11.41 6.13 -8.37
N VAL A 24 -11.42 7.47 -8.46
CA VAL A 24 -11.16 8.18 -9.73
C VAL A 24 -9.76 7.86 -10.27
N LEU A 25 -8.74 7.86 -9.41
CA LEU A 25 -7.38 7.53 -9.81
C LEU A 25 -7.25 6.06 -10.21
N LEU A 26 -7.90 5.16 -9.48
CA LEU A 26 -7.97 3.72 -9.77
C LEU A 26 -8.66 3.44 -11.12
N ASN A 27 -9.68 4.21 -11.49
CA ASN A 27 -10.32 4.12 -12.81
C ASN A 27 -9.34 4.46 -13.94
N GLN A 28 -8.46 5.46 -13.74
CA GLN A 28 -7.42 5.79 -14.72
C GLN A 28 -6.41 4.66 -14.86
N PHE A 29 -6.02 4.02 -13.76
CA PHE A 29 -5.13 2.85 -13.81
C PHE A 29 -5.80 1.65 -14.49
N ALA A 30 -7.09 1.42 -14.23
CA ALA A 30 -7.86 0.36 -14.86
C ALA A 30 -7.98 0.54 -16.38
N ALA A 31 -8.12 1.79 -16.85
CA ALA A 31 -8.15 2.10 -18.29
C ALA A 31 -6.84 1.75 -19.02
N GLY A 32 -5.71 1.74 -18.31
CA GLY A 32 -4.40 1.32 -18.83
C GLY A 32 -4.15 -0.20 -18.80
N GLY A 33 -5.17 -1.01 -18.49
CA GLY A 33 -5.08 -2.47 -18.46
C GLY A 33 -4.31 -3.04 -17.28
N VAL A 34 -4.03 -4.35 -17.32
CA VAL A 34 -3.46 -5.13 -16.19
C VAL A 34 -2.15 -4.56 -15.67
N TRP A 35 -1.26 -4.10 -16.55
CA TRP A 35 0.04 -3.52 -16.17
C TRP A 35 -0.11 -2.23 -15.39
N THR A 36 -0.89 -1.30 -15.91
CA THR A 36 -1.11 0.01 -15.27
C THR A 36 -1.92 -0.16 -13.99
N ALA A 37 -2.93 -1.02 -14.00
CA ALA A 37 -3.73 -1.37 -12.83
C ALA A 37 -2.87 -1.99 -11.71
N SER A 38 -1.94 -2.89 -12.04
CA SER A 38 -1.05 -3.51 -11.07
C SER A 38 -0.01 -2.52 -10.52
N LEU A 39 0.76 -1.87 -11.39
CA LEU A 39 1.81 -0.95 -10.96
C LEU A 39 1.25 0.29 -10.27
N GLY A 40 0.23 0.92 -10.86
CA GLY A 40 -0.40 2.13 -10.33
C GLY A 40 -1.03 1.90 -8.96
N THR A 41 -1.85 0.85 -8.84
CA THR A 41 -2.51 0.52 -7.56
C THR A 41 -1.48 0.13 -6.50
N GLY A 42 -0.49 -0.70 -6.86
CA GLY A 42 0.50 -1.17 -5.89
C GLY A 42 1.40 -0.07 -5.36
N VAL A 43 1.85 0.86 -6.23
CA VAL A 43 2.63 2.03 -5.82
C VAL A 43 1.79 2.98 -4.97
N LEU A 44 0.54 3.24 -5.37
CA LEU A 44 -0.38 4.07 -4.59
C LEU A 44 -0.60 3.51 -3.18
N SER A 45 -0.90 2.21 -3.08
CA SER A 45 -1.08 1.52 -1.80
C SER A 45 0.21 1.51 -0.96
N ALA A 46 1.38 1.39 -1.58
CA ALA A 46 2.65 1.49 -0.86
C ALA A 46 2.88 2.88 -0.26
N VAL A 47 2.57 3.95 -1.01
CA VAL A 47 2.69 5.33 -0.51
C VAL A 47 1.71 5.58 0.63
N LEU A 48 0.43 5.22 0.43
CA LEU A 48 -0.60 5.42 1.44
C LEU A 48 -0.28 4.65 2.74
N SER A 49 0.18 3.40 2.64
CA SER A 49 0.49 2.56 3.80
C SER A 49 1.75 2.99 4.54
N SER A 50 2.70 3.62 3.85
CA SER A 50 3.86 4.27 4.47
C SER A 50 3.47 5.43 5.40
N ILE A 51 2.29 6.03 5.20
CA ILE A 51 1.82 7.17 6.01
C ILE A 51 0.81 6.69 7.06
N MET A 52 -0.11 5.83 6.66
CA MET A 52 -1.30 5.49 7.46
C MET A 52 -1.25 4.13 8.16
N ASN A 53 -0.21 3.31 7.95
CA ASN A 53 -0.13 1.88 8.31
C ASN A 53 -0.71 0.93 7.24
N ASN A 54 -0.35 -0.36 7.30
CA ASN A 54 -0.80 -1.38 6.33
C ASN A 54 -2.29 -1.71 6.45
N MET A 55 -2.80 -1.93 7.66
CA MET A 55 -4.16 -2.43 7.88
C MET A 55 -5.29 -1.45 7.53
N PRO A 56 -5.21 -0.12 7.79
CA PRO A 56 -6.28 0.78 7.37
C PRO A 56 -6.16 1.08 5.87
N THR A 57 -4.94 1.13 5.33
CA THR A 57 -4.72 1.37 3.90
C THR A 57 -5.26 0.24 3.05
N VAL A 58 -5.07 -1.03 3.44
CA VAL A 58 -5.61 -2.15 2.66
C VAL A 58 -7.13 -2.10 2.59
N LEU A 59 -7.79 -1.69 3.68
CA LEU A 59 -9.25 -1.55 3.74
C LEU A 59 -9.74 -0.37 2.89
N VAL A 60 -9.10 0.80 2.98
CA VAL A 60 -9.42 1.96 2.13
C VAL A 60 -9.22 1.59 0.65
N GLY A 61 -8.11 0.95 0.30
CA GLY A 61 -7.82 0.49 -1.05
C GLY A 61 -8.86 -0.51 -1.55
N ALA A 62 -9.27 -1.48 -0.73
CA ALA A 62 -10.30 -2.45 -1.10
C ALA A 62 -11.66 -1.78 -1.37
N LEU A 63 -12.07 -0.84 -0.52
CA LEU A 63 -13.31 -0.08 -0.70
C LEU A 63 -13.27 0.79 -1.98
N SER A 64 -12.13 1.42 -2.26
CA SER A 64 -11.95 2.22 -3.47
C SER A 64 -11.88 1.38 -4.75
N ILE A 65 -11.27 0.19 -4.69
CA ILE A 65 -11.28 -0.76 -5.82
C ILE A 65 -12.70 -1.25 -6.08
N ASP A 66 -13.48 -1.51 -5.03
CA ASP A 66 -14.86 -1.94 -5.19
C ASP A 66 -15.77 -0.84 -5.75
N ALA A 67 -15.50 0.42 -5.39
CA ALA A 67 -16.16 1.59 -5.96
C ALA A 67 -15.67 1.97 -7.38
N SER A 68 -14.59 1.35 -7.87
CA SER A 68 -14.06 1.59 -9.22
C SER A 68 -14.88 0.86 -10.29
N THR A 69 -14.73 1.26 -11.55
CA THR A 69 -15.35 0.59 -12.71
C THR A 69 -14.57 -0.62 -13.19
N ALA A 70 -13.49 -1.02 -12.50
CA ALA A 70 -12.64 -2.12 -12.89
C ALA A 70 -13.38 -3.47 -12.81
N GLY A 71 -13.20 -4.32 -13.83
CA GLY A 71 -13.76 -5.66 -13.90
C GLY A 71 -12.74 -6.71 -14.34
N GLY A 72 -13.10 -7.99 -14.19
CA GLY A 72 -12.28 -9.13 -14.62
C GLY A 72 -10.86 -9.12 -14.06
N THR A 73 -9.89 -9.54 -14.87
CA THR A 73 -8.46 -9.64 -14.52
C THR A 73 -7.86 -8.31 -14.06
N VAL A 74 -8.39 -7.17 -14.51
CA VAL A 74 -7.94 -5.84 -14.08
C VAL A 74 -8.29 -5.60 -12.61
N LYS A 75 -9.52 -5.93 -12.17
CA LYS A 75 -9.92 -5.83 -10.76
C LYS A 75 -9.07 -6.76 -9.89
N GLU A 76 -8.80 -7.98 -10.34
CA GLU A 76 -7.90 -8.92 -9.65
C GLU A 76 -6.48 -8.35 -9.50
N ALA A 77 -5.92 -7.78 -10.57
CA ALA A 77 -4.61 -7.14 -10.53
C ALA A 77 -4.55 -6.03 -9.47
N MET A 78 -5.60 -5.21 -9.36
CA MET A 78 -5.68 -4.13 -8.38
C MET A 78 -5.79 -4.67 -6.94
N VAL A 79 -6.59 -5.71 -6.71
CA VAL A 79 -6.74 -6.33 -5.38
C VAL A 79 -5.39 -6.88 -4.91
N TYR A 80 -4.69 -7.67 -5.74
CA TYR A 80 -3.39 -8.21 -5.36
C TYR A 80 -2.32 -7.13 -5.23
N ALA A 81 -2.31 -6.14 -6.12
CA ALA A 81 -1.38 -5.02 -6.04
C ALA A 81 -1.59 -4.20 -4.77
N ASN A 82 -2.84 -3.98 -4.35
CA ASN A 82 -3.17 -3.28 -3.11
C ASN A 82 -2.57 -4.01 -1.89
N VAL A 83 -2.70 -5.33 -1.82
CA VAL A 83 -2.12 -6.14 -0.74
C VAL A 83 -0.60 -6.05 -0.74
N ILE A 84 0.05 -6.24 -1.91
CA ILE A 84 1.51 -6.15 -2.05
C ILE A 84 2.01 -4.76 -1.62
N GLY A 85 1.38 -3.70 -2.12
CA GLY A 85 1.73 -2.32 -1.78
C GLY A 85 1.58 -2.05 -0.29
N CYS A 86 0.47 -2.48 0.32
CA CYS A 86 0.23 -2.26 1.74
C CYS A 86 1.20 -3.01 2.66
N ASP A 87 1.75 -4.15 2.24
CA ASP A 87 2.71 -4.90 3.06
C ASP A 87 4.15 -4.38 2.92
N LEU A 88 4.52 -3.96 1.70
CA LEU A 88 5.87 -3.49 1.40
C LEU A 88 6.07 -2.01 1.76
N GLY A 89 5.10 -1.15 1.45
CA GLY A 89 5.16 0.29 1.67
C GLY A 89 5.60 0.71 3.07
N PRO A 90 5.02 0.18 4.16
CA PRO A 90 5.36 0.57 5.53
C PRO A 90 6.84 0.43 5.92
N LYS A 91 7.63 -0.33 5.16
CA LYS A 91 9.06 -0.50 5.38
C LYS A 91 9.89 0.70 4.91
N ILE A 92 9.30 1.60 4.13
CA ILE A 92 9.94 2.82 3.66
C ILE A 92 10.10 3.81 4.81
N THR A 93 9.08 3.97 5.66
CA THR A 93 9.05 4.97 6.73
C THR A 93 9.05 4.33 8.12
N PRO A 94 9.70 4.95 9.13
CA PRO A 94 9.67 4.43 10.50
C PRO A 94 8.27 4.31 11.11
N ILE A 95 7.35 5.20 10.73
CA ILE A 95 5.97 5.27 11.24
C ILE A 95 5.01 4.32 10.54
N GLY A 96 5.38 3.76 9.39
CA GLY A 96 4.50 2.89 8.61
C GLY A 96 4.06 1.66 9.40
N SER A 97 4.85 1.19 10.37
CA SER A 97 4.50 0.03 11.19
C SER A 97 4.85 0.22 12.66
N LEU A 98 3.90 -0.13 13.54
CA LEU A 98 4.12 -0.19 14.99
C LEU A 98 5.28 -1.13 15.35
N ALA A 99 5.47 -2.21 14.57
CA ALA A 99 6.58 -3.14 14.79
C ALA A 99 7.94 -2.46 14.59
N THR A 100 8.05 -1.58 13.59
CA THR A 100 9.26 -0.78 13.35
C THR A 100 9.52 0.16 14.52
N LEU A 101 8.51 0.90 14.99
CA LEU A 101 8.65 1.81 16.13
C LEU A 101 9.06 1.07 17.40
N LEU A 102 8.45 -0.08 17.68
CA LEU A 102 8.81 -0.93 18.81
C LEU A 102 10.27 -1.39 18.71
N TRP A 103 10.70 -1.81 17.53
CA TRP A 103 12.07 -2.24 17.28
C TRP A 103 13.09 -1.11 17.47
N LEU A 104 12.82 0.06 16.90
CA LEU A 104 13.65 1.26 17.08
C LEU A 104 13.73 1.68 18.55
N HIS A 105 12.63 1.56 19.30
CA HIS A 105 12.61 1.81 20.74
C HIS A 105 13.48 0.81 21.52
N VAL A 106 13.40 -0.49 21.18
CA VAL A 106 14.25 -1.54 21.80
C VAL A 106 15.74 -1.30 21.49
N LEU A 107 16.07 -0.91 20.26
CA LEU A 107 17.45 -0.57 19.88
C LEU A 107 17.96 0.65 20.65
N GLY A 108 17.13 1.69 20.80
CA GLY A 108 17.46 2.87 21.60
C GLY A 108 17.78 2.50 23.06
N LYS A 109 17.01 1.57 23.65
CA LYS A 109 17.29 1.04 25.01
C LYS A 109 18.61 0.28 25.11
N LYS A 110 19.13 -0.24 24.00
CA LYS A 110 20.43 -0.94 23.92
C LYS A 110 21.58 0.00 23.48
N GLY A 111 21.34 1.32 23.43
CA GLY A 111 22.34 2.31 23.04
C GLY A 111 22.59 2.42 21.53
N THR A 112 21.78 1.76 20.69
CA THR A 112 21.87 1.87 19.23
C THR A 112 20.74 2.76 18.72
N THR A 113 21.06 3.95 18.23
CA THR A 113 20.08 4.84 17.61
C THR A 113 20.21 4.78 16.09
N ILE A 114 19.07 4.63 15.41
CA ILE A 114 18.99 4.68 13.95
C ILE A 114 18.37 6.03 13.59
N ASP A 115 19.08 6.82 12.79
CA ASP A 115 18.58 8.08 12.27
C ASP A 115 17.45 7.86 11.24
N TRP A 116 16.51 8.80 11.19
CA TRP A 116 15.38 8.77 10.27
C TRP A 116 15.81 8.77 8.81
N GLY A 117 16.79 9.60 8.44
CA GLY A 117 17.30 9.67 7.07
C GLY A 117 17.99 8.37 6.65
N TYR A 118 18.74 7.75 7.57
CA TYR A 118 19.34 6.44 7.32
C TYR A 118 18.29 5.36 7.10
N TYR A 119 17.26 5.29 7.97
CA TYR A 119 16.16 4.34 7.82
C TYR A 119 15.44 4.53 6.48
N LEU A 120 15.05 5.77 6.14
CA LEU A 120 14.36 6.08 4.88
C LEU A 120 15.19 5.66 3.67
N LYS A 121 16.50 5.93 3.69
CA LYS A 121 17.41 5.57 2.60
C LYS A 121 17.47 4.05 2.41
N VAL A 122 17.71 3.30 3.49
CA VAL A 122 17.78 1.83 3.43
C VAL A 122 16.43 1.23 3.05
N GLY A 123 15.36 1.73 3.67
CA GLY A 123 13.98 1.32 3.40
C GLY A 123 13.59 1.53 1.94
N ALA A 124 13.85 2.70 1.37
CA ALA A 124 13.56 2.98 -0.04
C ALA A 124 14.41 2.14 -1.00
N VAL A 125 15.71 2.02 -0.77
CA VAL A 125 16.64 1.25 -1.62
C VAL A 125 16.26 -0.23 -1.67
N LEU A 126 15.76 -0.80 -0.57
CA LEU A 126 15.33 -2.20 -0.55
C LEU A 126 13.89 -2.38 -1.02
N THR A 127 12.98 -1.49 -0.60
CA THR A 127 11.54 -1.68 -0.84
C THR A 127 11.16 -1.37 -2.27
N LEU A 128 11.70 -0.30 -2.89
CA LEU A 128 11.29 0.10 -4.24
C LEU A 128 11.61 -0.97 -5.30
N PRO A 129 12.82 -1.58 -5.35
CA PRO A 129 13.09 -2.64 -6.31
C PRO A 129 12.21 -3.87 -6.08
N VAL A 130 12.04 -4.30 -4.82
CA VAL A 130 11.20 -5.46 -4.48
C VAL A 130 9.75 -5.20 -4.86
N LEU A 131 9.22 -4.02 -4.56
CA LEU A 131 7.85 -3.62 -4.92
C LEU A 131 7.65 -3.66 -6.43
N LEU A 132 8.50 -2.97 -7.20
CA LEU A 132 8.36 -2.87 -8.65
C LEU A 132 8.52 -4.23 -9.34
N ILE A 133 9.48 -5.05 -8.91
CA ILE A 133 9.67 -6.40 -9.46
C ILE A 133 8.47 -7.29 -9.13
N THR A 134 7.94 -7.23 -7.90
CA THR A 134 6.79 -8.04 -7.49
C THR A 134 5.51 -7.64 -8.25
N LEU A 135 5.27 -6.34 -8.44
CA LEU A 135 4.14 -5.83 -9.22
C LEU A 135 4.28 -6.15 -10.71
N ALA A 136 5.48 -6.04 -11.28
CA ALA A 136 5.74 -6.45 -12.65
C ALA A 136 5.52 -7.97 -12.84
N ALA A 137 5.97 -8.79 -11.88
CA ALA A 137 5.73 -10.23 -11.90
C ALA A 137 4.23 -10.57 -11.80
N LEU A 138 3.47 -9.85 -10.97
CA LEU A 138 2.01 -9.96 -10.90
C LEU A 138 1.36 -9.61 -12.25
N ALA A 139 1.75 -8.48 -12.84
CA ALA A 139 1.22 -8.03 -14.13
C ALA A 139 1.52 -9.05 -15.25
N LEU A 140 2.75 -9.57 -15.31
CA LEU A 140 3.15 -10.62 -16.25
C LEU A 140 2.30 -11.89 -16.06
N ARG A 141 2.19 -12.37 -14.81
CA ARG A 141 1.44 -13.58 -14.49
C ARG A 141 -0.02 -13.48 -14.89
N LEU A 142 -0.64 -12.34 -14.65
CA LEU A 142 -2.04 -12.11 -15.03
C LEU A 142 -2.20 -11.91 -16.54
N SER A 143 -1.24 -11.27 -17.22
CA SER A 143 -1.28 -11.09 -18.68
C SER A 143 -1.12 -12.39 -19.46
N VAL A 144 -0.43 -13.39 -18.90
CA VAL A 144 -0.28 -14.73 -19.51
C VAL A 144 -1.50 -15.62 -19.24
N ALA A 145 -2.23 -15.35 -18.16
CA ALA A 145 -3.41 -16.13 -17.75
C ALA A 145 -4.73 -15.60 -18.33
N SER A 146 -4.74 -14.37 -18.86
CA SER A 146 -5.87 -13.70 -19.52
C SER A 146 -5.89 -13.94 -21.02
#